data_AF-A0A0J9TKA7-F1
#
_entry.id   AF-A0A0J9TKA7-F1
#
_cell.length_a   1.000
_cell.length_b   1.000
_cell.length_c   1.000
_cell.angle_alpha   90.00
_cell.angle_beta   90.00
_cell.angle_gamma   90.00
#
_symmetry.space_group_name_H-M   'P 1'
#
loop_
_entity.id
_entity.type
_entity.pdbx_description
1 polymer ?
#
loop_
_entity_poly.entity_id
_entity_poly.type
_entity_poly.pdbx_seq_one_letter_code
_entity_poly.pdbx_strand_id
1 'polypeptide(L)'
;MKGYNKRDSKKKGMAKLDRYCEKKIFDKIDYINKLAENMPNNKKSYKKKTFNKFAFKFILFAFSLLLGLIFPILFGDYEKDKSIINWCVYDHGADPNCKYYPVIHAPKEVGEAVMYMNFIIFFIKLAIVIFVIIYAFIKLIKYHKLKAGKGKMKTKEYYRFCKEFF
;
A
#
# COMPACT_ATOMS: atom_id res chain seq x y z
N MET A 1 -12.47 -20.28 -15.24
CA MET A 1 -11.21 -20.78 -15.86
C MET A 1 -11.02 -22.29 -15.57
N LYS A 2 -11.66 -23.18 -16.33
CA LYS A 2 -11.57 -24.65 -16.13
C LYS A 2 -10.21 -25.13 -16.67
N GLY A 3 -9.25 -25.46 -15.79
CA GLY A 3 -7.94 -26.00 -16.19
C GLY A 3 -6.71 -25.46 -15.43
N TYR A 4 -6.85 -24.39 -14.65
CA TYR A 4 -5.73 -23.83 -13.87
C TYR A 4 -5.14 -24.88 -12.91
N ASN A 5 -6.00 -25.65 -12.23
CA ASN A 5 -5.65 -26.69 -11.27
C ASN A 5 -4.81 -27.86 -11.84
N LYS A 6 -4.84 -28.15 -13.15
CA LYS A 6 -4.07 -29.29 -13.71
C LYS A 6 -2.57 -28.98 -13.88
N ARG A 7 -2.17 -27.70 -13.92
CA ARG A 7 -0.75 -27.31 -13.91
C ARG A 7 -0.17 -27.21 -12.48
N ASP A 8 -0.99 -27.33 -11.42
CA ASP A 8 -0.69 -26.93 -10.02
C ASP A 8 0.27 -27.82 -9.25
N SER A 9 0.31 -29.12 -9.52
CA SER A 9 0.97 -30.08 -8.63
C SER A 9 2.50 -30.14 -8.70
N LYS A 10 3.16 -29.49 -9.67
CA LYS A 10 4.61 -29.65 -9.92
C LYS A 10 5.53 -28.54 -9.37
N LYS A 11 5.02 -27.44 -8.80
CA LYS A 11 5.85 -26.29 -8.37
C LYS A 11 6.20 -26.35 -6.88
N LYS A 12 7.47 -26.09 -6.53
CA LYS A 12 7.99 -26.04 -5.15
C LYS A 12 8.42 -24.61 -4.75
N GLY A 13 8.49 -24.34 -3.44
CA GLY A 13 9.03 -23.09 -2.89
C GLY A 13 8.27 -21.82 -3.29
N MET A 14 9.01 -20.75 -3.62
CA MET A 14 8.47 -19.43 -4.00
C MET A 14 7.51 -19.49 -5.19
N ALA A 15 7.72 -20.43 -6.10
CA ALA A 15 6.86 -20.60 -7.26
C ALA A 15 5.44 -21.12 -6.90
N LYS A 16 5.28 -21.74 -5.72
CA LYS A 16 3.98 -22.11 -5.15
C LYS A 16 3.29 -20.89 -4.53
N LEU A 17 4.03 -20.00 -3.88
CA LEU A 17 3.52 -18.76 -3.30
C LEU A 17 3.03 -17.78 -4.37
N ASP A 18 3.85 -17.49 -5.40
CA ASP A 18 3.42 -16.63 -6.53
C ASP A 18 2.13 -17.14 -7.16
N ARG A 19 2.04 -18.46 -7.32
CA ARG A 19 0.85 -19.08 -7.89
C ARG A 19 -0.38 -18.99 -6.99
N TYR A 20 -0.21 -19.23 -5.70
CA TYR A 20 -1.29 -19.05 -4.72
C TYR A 20 -1.82 -17.62 -4.74
N CYS A 21 -0.92 -16.63 -4.75
CA CYS A 21 -1.27 -15.22 -4.87
C CYS A 21 -1.99 -14.92 -6.19
N GLU A 22 -1.50 -15.43 -7.33
CA GLU A 22 -2.14 -15.29 -8.64
C GLU A 22 -3.56 -15.85 -8.65
N LYS A 23 -3.75 -17.08 -8.15
CA LYS A 23 -5.07 -17.70 -8.05
C LYS A 23 -6.03 -16.86 -7.20
N LYS A 24 -5.56 -16.38 -6.05
CA LYS A 24 -6.36 -15.54 -5.15
C LYS A 24 -6.77 -14.20 -5.79
N ILE A 25 -5.89 -13.61 -6.60
CA ILE A 25 -6.22 -12.40 -7.38
C ILE A 25 -7.26 -12.72 -8.45
N PHE A 26 -7.08 -13.82 -9.20
CA PHE A 26 -8.01 -14.21 -10.27
C PHE A 26 -9.40 -14.53 -9.72
N ASP A 27 -9.48 -15.26 -8.61
CA ASP A 27 -10.74 -15.57 -7.94
C ASP A 27 -11.48 -14.30 -7.49
N LYS A 28 -10.74 -13.29 -6.99
CA LYS A 28 -11.31 -11.97 -6.63
C LYS A 28 -11.82 -11.21 -7.85
N ILE A 29 -11.10 -11.26 -8.98
CA ILE A 29 -11.54 -10.61 -10.23
C ILE A 29 -12.79 -11.30 -10.78
N ASP A 30 -12.83 -12.64 -10.80
CA ASP A 30 -14.01 -13.42 -11.19
C ASP A 30 -15.22 -13.08 -10.30
N TYR A 31 -15.01 -12.95 -8.99
CA TYR A 31 -16.06 -12.54 -8.05
C TYR A 31 -16.61 -11.14 -8.36
N ILE A 32 -15.73 -10.15 -8.64
CA ILE A 32 -16.14 -8.79 -9.02
C ILE A 32 -16.92 -8.80 -10.34
N ASN A 33 -16.46 -9.56 -11.34
CA ASN A 33 -17.15 -9.69 -12.63
C ASN A 33 -18.55 -10.30 -12.46
N LYS A 34 -18.68 -11.39 -11.71
CA LYS A 34 -19.97 -12.02 -11.41
C LYS A 34 -20.91 -11.09 -10.63
N LEU A 35 -20.37 -10.31 -9.69
CA LEU A 35 -21.14 -9.30 -8.97
C LEU A 35 -21.63 -8.19 -9.90
N ALA A 36 -20.85 -7.81 -10.91
CA ALA A 36 -21.24 -6.81 -11.89
C ALA A 36 -22.32 -7.35 -12.84
N GLU A 37 -22.21 -8.60 -13.28
CA GLU A 37 -23.18 -9.29 -14.15
C GLU A 37 -24.54 -9.53 -13.45
N ASN A 38 -24.53 -9.94 -12.18
CA ASN A 38 -25.75 -10.24 -11.41
C ASN A 38 -26.39 -9.00 -10.75
N MET A 39 -25.96 -7.78 -11.07
CA MET A 39 -26.46 -6.57 -10.44
C MET A 39 -27.75 -6.09 -11.15
N PRO A 40 -28.94 -6.21 -10.53
CA PRO A 40 -30.16 -5.63 -11.09
C PRO A 40 -30.04 -4.11 -11.20
N ASN A 41 -30.80 -3.51 -12.11
CA ASN A 41 -30.70 -2.10 -12.54
C ASN A 41 -30.88 -1.04 -11.41
N ASN A 42 -31.15 -1.45 -10.16
CA ASN A 42 -31.02 -0.65 -8.93
C ASN A 42 -29.53 -0.39 -8.61
N LYS A 43 -28.88 0.35 -9.51
CA LYS A 43 -27.42 0.55 -9.55
C LYS A 43 -26.90 1.49 -8.46
N LYS A 44 -27.72 2.35 -7.85
CA LYS A 44 -27.21 3.45 -6.99
C LYS A 44 -26.95 3.01 -5.54
N SER A 45 -27.91 2.35 -4.89
CA SER A 45 -27.82 2.08 -3.45
C SER A 45 -26.80 0.98 -3.10
N TYR A 46 -26.80 -0.12 -3.87
CA TYR A 46 -25.87 -1.23 -3.62
C TYR A 46 -24.42 -0.91 -4.03
N LYS A 47 -24.20 -0.19 -5.15
CA LYS A 47 -22.87 0.31 -5.51
C LYS A 47 -22.32 1.22 -4.42
N LYS A 48 -23.14 2.11 -3.86
CA LYS A 48 -22.73 3.00 -2.75
C LYS A 48 -22.30 2.19 -1.52
N LYS A 49 -23.06 1.16 -1.13
CA LYS A 49 -22.74 0.31 0.04
C LYS A 49 -21.47 -0.53 -0.16
N THR A 50 -21.28 -1.09 -1.36
CA THR A 50 -20.11 -1.92 -1.70
C THR A 50 -18.85 -1.07 -1.90
N PHE A 51 -18.98 0.05 -2.59
CA PHE A 51 -17.91 1.04 -2.77
C PHE A 51 -17.49 1.61 -1.42
N ASN A 52 -18.41 1.98 -0.54
CA ASN A 52 -18.04 2.46 0.81
C ASN A 52 -17.26 1.42 1.61
N LYS A 53 -17.60 0.12 1.52
CA LYS A 53 -16.86 -0.94 2.21
C LYS A 53 -15.42 -1.11 1.68
N PHE A 54 -15.22 -0.96 0.38
CA PHE A 54 -13.89 -1.03 -0.23
C PHE A 54 -13.10 0.25 -0.03
N ALA A 55 -13.72 1.41 -0.27
CA ALA A 55 -13.14 2.73 -0.07
C ALA A 55 -12.66 2.89 1.37
N PHE A 56 -13.45 2.49 2.38
CA PHE A 56 -13.02 2.54 3.77
C PHE A 56 -11.76 1.73 4.05
N LYS A 57 -11.64 0.51 3.49
CA LYS A 57 -10.42 -0.31 3.63
C LYS A 57 -9.20 0.34 2.96
N PHE A 58 -9.39 0.96 1.80
CA PHE A 58 -8.33 1.70 1.12
C PHE A 58 -7.91 2.95 1.90
N ILE A 59 -8.88 3.68 2.48
CA ILE A 59 -8.61 4.83 3.33
C ILE A 59 -7.79 4.41 4.55
N LEU A 60 -8.20 3.35 5.26
CA LEU A 60 -7.44 2.80 6.39
C LEU A 60 -6.02 2.39 6.01
N PHE A 61 -5.86 1.77 4.84
CA PHE A 61 -4.55 1.39 4.32
C PHE A 61 -3.67 2.61 3.99
N ALA A 62 -4.23 3.66 3.40
CA ALA A 62 -3.53 4.91 3.15
C ALA A 62 -3.14 5.62 4.46
N PHE A 63 -4.03 5.64 5.45
CA PHE A 63 -3.71 6.16 6.78
C PHE A 63 -2.54 5.42 7.43
N SER A 64 -2.43 4.10 7.23
CA SER A 64 -1.28 3.34 7.73
C SER A 64 0.05 3.78 7.12
N LEU A 65 0.07 4.31 5.90
CA LEU A 65 1.27 4.88 5.29
C LEU A 65 1.61 6.24 5.89
N LEU A 66 0.59 7.06 6.18
CA LEU A 66 0.76 8.39 6.80
C LEU A 66 1.40 8.33 8.20
N LEU A 67 1.31 7.19 8.90
CA LEU A 67 1.97 7.01 10.20
C LEU A 67 3.49 7.26 10.15
N GLY A 68 4.16 6.98 9.04
CA GLY A 68 5.59 7.25 8.90
C GLY A 68 5.94 8.73 8.78
N LEU A 69 4.97 9.59 8.49
CA LEU A 69 5.13 11.05 8.43
C LEU A 69 4.86 11.73 9.77
N ILE A 70 4.36 11.01 10.77
CA ILE A 70 4.02 11.58 12.08
C ILE A 70 5.27 12.12 12.78
N PHE A 71 6.39 11.39 12.71
CA PHE A 71 7.62 11.78 13.40
C PHE A 71 8.15 13.15 12.93
N PRO A 72 8.37 13.40 11.63
CA PRO A 72 8.81 14.72 11.16
C PRO A 72 7.75 15.82 11.39
N ILE A 73 6.45 15.49 11.44
CA ILE A 73 5.39 16.48 11.76
C ILE A 73 5.45 16.90 13.24
N LEU A 74 5.66 15.95 14.15
CA LEU A 74 5.69 16.22 15.59
C LEU A 74 6.95 16.96 16.01
N PHE A 75 8.11 16.47 15.57
CA PHE A 75 9.41 16.93 16.07
C PHE A 75 10.08 17.96 15.17
N GLY A 76 9.60 18.13 13.93
CA GLY A 76 10.14 19.11 13.00
C GLY A 76 11.63 18.92 12.71
N ASP A 77 12.27 20.02 12.34
CA ASP A 77 13.72 20.11 12.19
C ASP A 77 14.31 20.58 13.52
N TYR A 78 15.31 19.87 14.06
CA TYR A 78 15.89 20.12 15.39
C TYR A 78 16.44 21.53 15.58
N GLU A 79 16.69 22.24 14.48
CA GLU A 79 17.27 23.59 14.48
C GLU A 79 16.24 24.72 14.45
N LYS A 80 14.95 24.41 14.27
CA LYS A 80 13.90 25.43 14.18
C LYS A 80 12.90 25.22 15.31
N ASP A 81 12.77 26.24 16.16
CA ASP A 81 11.79 26.40 17.26
C ASP A 81 10.31 26.43 16.79
N LYS A 82 9.94 25.60 15.81
CA LYS A 82 8.63 25.56 15.14
C LYS A 82 8.02 24.15 15.11
N SER A 83 8.58 23.21 15.85
CA SER A 83 8.01 21.87 15.99
C SER A 83 6.83 21.86 16.96
N ILE A 84 5.94 20.88 16.80
CA ILE A 84 4.77 20.71 17.70
C ILE A 84 5.25 20.26 19.08
N ILE A 85 6.27 19.42 19.13
CA ILE A 85 6.97 18.99 20.33
C ILE A 85 8.45 19.34 20.16
N ASN A 86 8.94 20.19 21.04
CA ASN A 86 10.33 20.63 21.00
C ASN A 86 11.26 19.51 21.47
N TRP A 87 12.45 19.43 20.89
CA TRP A 87 13.49 18.51 21.31
C TRP A 87 14.62 19.30 21.96
N CYS A 88 14.75 19.20 23.28
CA CYS A 88 15.81 19.87 24.01
C CYS A 88 17.00 18.93 24.20
N VAL A 89 18.15 19.36 23.69
CA VAL A 89 19.43 18.65 23.81
C VAL A 89 20.21 19.12 25.05
N TYR A 90 19.83 20.26 25.61
CA TYR A 90 20.54 20.88 26.73
C TYR A 90 20.09 20.26 28.05
N ASP A 91 21.07 19.98 28.91
CA ASP A 91 20.81 19.70 30.31
C ASP A 91 20.64 21.03 31.04
N HIS A 92 19.46 21.25 31.60
CA HIS A 92 19.14 22.47 32.33
C HIS A 92 19.64 22.47 33.79
N GLY A 93 20.29 21.40 34.24
CA GLY A 93 20.91 21.35 35.57
C GLY A 93 19.90 21.64 36.70
N ALA A 94 20.21 22.60 37.58
CA ALA A 94 19.39 22.98 38.72
C ALA A 94 18.26 23.99 38.40
N ASP A 95 18.15 24.46 37.16
CA ASP A 95 17.05 25.33 36.73
C ASP A 95 15.89 24.46 36.21
N PRO A 96 14.76 24.39 36.94
CA PRO A 96 13.69 23.44 36.63
C PRO A 96 12.90 23.80 35.36
N ASN A 97 13.08 24.99 34.79
CA ASN A 97 12.20 25.51 33.75
C ASN A 97 12.84 25.53 32.37
N CYS A 98 12.64 24.43 31.62
CA CYS A 98 12.82 24.46 30.17
C CYS A 98 11.81 25.46 29.55
N LYS A 99 12.31 26.44 28.77
CA LYS A 99 11.48 27.45 28.10
C LYS A 99 10.50 26.84 27.09
N TYR A 100 10.80 25.63 26.60
CA TYR A 100 9.99 24.93 25.62
C TYR A 100 8.94 24.05 26.29
N TYR A 101 7.69 24.15 25.83
CA TYR A 101 6.61 23.27 26.26
C TYR A 101 5.61 23.06 25.10
N PRO A 102 5.22 21.82 24.77
CA PRO A 102 5.76 20.56 25.27
C PRO A 102 7.19 20.27 24.76
N VAL A 103 7.99 19.56 25.54
CA VAL A 103 9.41 19.28 25.25
C VAL A 103 9.83 17.86 25.64
N ILE A 104 10.72 17.26 24.85
CA ILE A 104 11.44 16.03 25.18
C ILE A 104 12.90 16.37 25.45
N HIS A 105 13.44 15.91 26.58
CA HIS A 105 14.85 16.03 26.90
C HIS A 105 15.58 14.74 26.52
N ALA A 106 16.40 14.81 25.48
CA ALA A 106 17.21 13.68 25.04
C ALA A 106 18.38 14.15 24.19
N PRO A 107 19.50 13.40 24.18
CA PRO A 107 20.65 13.70 23.33
C PRO A 107 20.27 13.78 21.85
N LYS A 108 20.99 14.59 21.07
CA LYS A 108 20.71 14.84 19.65
C LYS A 108 20.80 13.56 18.84
N GLU A 109 21.75 12.71 19.21
CA GLU A 109 22.01 11.41 18.60
C GLU A 109 20.80 10.49 18.70
N VAL A 110 20.06 10.55 19.82
CA VAL A 110 18.84 9.77 20.02
C VAL A 110 17.74 10.29 19.10
N GLY A 111 17.58 11.61 19.00
CA GLY A 111 16.61 12.23 18.09
C GLY A 111 16.87 11.81 16.64
N GLU A 112 18.08 12.04 16.17
CA GLU A 112 18.50 11.69 14.81
C GLU A 112 18.32 10.20 14.53
N ALA A 113 18.72 9.32 15.44
CA ALA A 113 18.53 7.88 15.27
C ALA A 113 17.05 7.52 15.10
N VAL A 114 16.16 8.07 15.93
CA VAL A 114 14.72 7.82 15.83
C VAL A 114 14.14 8.40 14.53
N MET A 115 14.60 9.58 14.11
CA MET A 115 14.21 10.19 12.84
C MET A 115 14.58 9.31 11.65
N TYR A 116 15.85 8.91 11.54
CA TYR A 116 16.34 8.08 10.44
C TYR A 116 15.66 6.70 10.42
N MET A 117 15.48 6.07 11.59
CA MET A 117 14.79 4.78 11.69
C MET A 117 13.33 4.88 11.20
N ASN A 118 12.62 5.94 11.58
CA ASN A 118 11.26 6.19 11.09
C ASN A 118 11.22 6.39 9.57
N PHE A 119 12.13 7.20 9.01
CA PHE A 119 12.24 7.39 7.57
C PHE A 119 12.50 6.07 6.83
N ILE A 120 13.46 5.27 7.30
CA ILE A 120 13.79 3.97 6.70
C ILE A 120 12.56 3.06 6.71
N ILE A 121 11.88 2.93 7.84
CA ILE A 121 10.65 2.13 7.96
C ILE A 121 9.56 2.64 7.01
N PHE A 122 9.39 3.96 6.90
CA PHE A 122 8.43 4.56 5.99
C PHE A 122 8.74 4.22 4.53
N PHE A 123 9.98 4.39 4.08
CA PHE A 123 10.39 4.07 2.71
C PHE A 123 10.25 2.58 2.40
N ILE A 124 10.60 1.69 3.34
CA ILE A 124 10.41 0.24 3.18
C ILE A 124 8.92 -0.08 3.01
N LYS A 125 8.05 0.46 3.87
CA LYS A 125 6.60 0.28 3.76
C LYS A 125 6.08 0.80 2.43
N LEU A 126 6.48 2.00 2.02
CA LEU A 126 6.09 2.61 0.76
C LEU A 126 6.51 1.74 -0.43
N ALA A 127 7.75 1.25 -0.44
CA ALA A 127 8.24 0.35 -1.49
C ALA A 127 7.41 -0.93 -1.56
N ILE A 128 7.12 -1.58 -0.43
CA ILE A 128 6.28 -2.78 -0.38
C ILE A 128 4.90 -2.51 -0.99
N VAL A 129 4.27 -1.37 -0.66
CA VAL A 129 2.96 -1.02 -1.22
C VAL A 129 3.03 -0.84 -2.74
N ILE A 130 4.04 -0.11 -3.23
CA ILE A 130 4.26 0.09 -4.67
C ILE A 130 4.44 -1.26 -5.38
N PHE A 131 5.26 -2.16 -4.83
CA PHE A 131 5.46 -3.50 -5.38
C PHE A 131 4.17 -4.32 -5.42
N VAL A 132 3.36 -4.27 -4.36
CA VAL A 132 2.06 -4.97 -4.30
C VAL A 132 1.10 -4.43 -5.37
N ILE A 133 1.05 -3.11 -5.55
CA ILE A 133 0.21 -2.47 -6.57
C ILE A 133 0.66 -2.88 -7.98
N ILE A 134 1.96 -2.77 -8.29
CA ILE A 134 2.52 -3.18 -9.58
C ILE A 134 2.24 -4.67 -9.84
N TYR A 135 2.44 -5.53 -8.85
CA TYR A 135 2.15 -6.96 -8.96
C TYR A 135 0.67 -7.21 -9.24
N ALA A 136 -0.24 -6.52 -8.56
CA ALA A 136 -1.68 -6.63 -8.79
C ALA A 136 -2.05 -6.23 -10.24
N PHE A 137 -1.51 -5.13 -10.76
CA PHE A 137 -1.73 -4.71 -12.15
C PHE A 137 -1.21 -5.74 -13.17
N ILE A 138 0.01 -6.24 -12.98
CA ILE A 138 0.59 -7.29 -13.85
C ILE A 138 -0.32 -8.52 -13.88
N LYS A 139 -0.80 -8.98 -12.72
CA LYS A 139 -1.70 -10.14 -12.63
C LYS A 139 -3.08 -9.84 -13.22
N LEU A 140 -3.62 -8.63 -13.06
CA LEU A 140 -4.89 -8.24 -13.67
C LEU A 140 -4.82 -8.29 -15.20
N ILE A 141 -3.77 -7.72 -15.79
CA ILE A 141 -3.56 -7.77 -17.25
C ILE A 141 -3.39 -9.22 -17.71
N LYS A 142 -2.65 -10.04 -16.96
CA LYS A 142 -2.52 -11.47 -17.24
C LYS A 142 -3.88 -12.20 -17.20
N TYR A 143 -4.75 -11.86 -16.25
CA TYR A 143 -6.10 -12.42 -16.17
C TYR A 143 -6.93 -12.09 -17.43
N HIS A 144 -7.02 -10.81 -17.80
CA HIS A 144 -7.79 -10.38 -18.96
C HIS A 144 -7.25 -11.00 -20.25
N LYS A 145 -5.93 -11.08 -20.37
CA LYS A 145 -5.25 -11.74 -21.48
C LYS A 145 -5.64 -13.21 -21.63
N LEU A 146 -5.63 -13.95 -20.51
CA LEU A 146 -6.02 -15.36 -20.51
C LEU A 146 -7.51 -15.54 -20.81
N LYS A 147 -8.36 -14.63 -20.33
CA LYS A 147 -9.80 -14.61 -20.64
C LYS A 147 -10.07 -14.33 -22.12
N ALA A 148 -9.25 -13.50 -22.76
CA ALA A 148 -9.30 -13.21 -24.19
C ALA A 148 -8.60 -14.27 -25.08
N GLY A 149 -8.05 -15.34 -24.50
CA GLY A 149 -7.34 -16.39 -25.25
C GLY A 149 -6.01 -15.94 -25.87
N LYS A 150 -5.47 -14.78 -25.48
CA LYS A 150 -4.28 -14.20 -26.12
C LYS A 150 -2.97 -14.77 -25.54
N GLY A 151 -2.07 -15.24 -26.42
CA GLY A 151 -0.72 -15.74 -26.12
C GLY A 151 0.31 -14.62 -25.87
N LYS A 152 1.62 -14.85 -26.00
CA LYS A 152 2.64 -13.78 -25.87
C LYS A 152 2.30 -12.61 -26.82
N MET A 153 2.34 -11.38 -26.29
CA MET A 153 2.02 -10.15 -27.04
C MET A 153 3.26 -9.27 -27.10
N LYS A 154 3.44 -8.54 -28.21
CA LYS A 154 4.49 -7.51 -28.33
C LYS A 154 4.10 -6.25 -27.54
N THR A 155 5.06 -5.38 -27.22
CA THR A 155 4.82 -4.15 -26.42
C THR A 155 3.73 -3.25 -27.01
N LYS A 156 3.65 -3.10 -28.33
CA LYS A 156 2.59 -2.32 -29.00
C LYS A 156 1.20 -2.94 -28.84
N GLU A 157 1.10 -4.26 -28.91
CA GLU A 157 -0.15 -5.00 -28.66
C GLU A 157 -0.56 -4.93 -27.20
N TYR A 158 0.41 -4.96 -26.29
CA TYR A 158 0.18 -4.79 -24.85
C TYR A 158 -0.41 -3.42 -24.54
N TYR A 159 0.14 -2.35 -25.10
CA TYR A 159 -0.39 -1.00 -24.94
C TYR A 159 -1.83 -0.88 -25.49
N ARG A 160 -2.08 -1.41 -26.69
CA ARG A 160 -3.43 -1.43 -27.30
C ARG A 160 -4.43 -2.22 -26.46
N PHE A 161 -4.01 -3.37 -25.94
CA PHE A 161 -4.83 -4.20 -25.05
C PHE A 161 -5.16 -3.45 -23.75
N CYS A 162 -4.19 -2.79 -23.11
CA CYS A 162 -4.48 -1.99 -21.93
C CYS A 162 -5.46 -0.85 -22.24
N LYS A 163 -5.32 -0.16 -23.37
CA LYS A 163 -6.23 0.93 -23.81
C LYS A 163 -7.67 0.47 -24.08
N GLU A 164 -7.88 -0.79 -24.45
CA GLU A 164 -9.22 -1.35 -24.66
C GLU A 164 -9.92 -1.73 -23.33
N PHE A 165 -9.15 -1.99 -22.26
CA PHE A 165 -9.68 -2.51 -20.99
C PHE A 165 -9.68 -1.49 -19.83
N PHE A 166 -8.85 -0.45 -19.90
CA PHE A 166 -8.73 0.63 -18.91
C PHE A 166 -9.01 1.98 -19.57
#